data_AF-A0A7S0T8N7-F1
#
_entry.id   AF-A0A7S0T8N7-F1
#
_cell.length_a   1.000
_cell.length_b   1.000
_cell.length_c   1.000
_cell.angle_alpha   90.00
_cell.angle_beta   90.00
_cell.angle_gamma   90.00
#
_symmetry.space_group_name_H-M   'P 1'
#
loop_
_entity.id
_entity.type
_entity.pdbx_description
1 polymer ?
#
loop_
_entity_poly.entity_id
_entity_poly.type
_entity_poly.pdbx_seq_one_letter_code
_entity_poly.pdbx_strand_id
1 'polypeptide(L)'
;ERKSPDATSAAYRWEVRHAGLLALKYLLAVRVDLAESLMDTTLPLIKDGLLDDDDDVRAVAANCLLPIASHVVRIAPIQVPDLMETLWDILLELDDLSASTAFVLGLISKFLEYSVS
;
A
#
# COMPACT_ATOMS: atom_id res chain seq x y z
N GLU A 1 -15.37 -0.15 39.91
CA GLU A 1 -14.28 0.52 39.15
C GLU A 1 -14.42 0.15 37.68
N ARG A 2 -14.50 1.13 36.77
CA ARG A 2 -14.45 0.85 35.32
C ARG A 2 -12.99 0.58 34.96
N LYS A 3 -12.69 -0.61 34.45
CA LYS A 3 -11.38 -0.94 33.88
C LYS A 3 -11.10 0.03 32.74
N SER A 4 -10.02 0.81 32.84
CA SER A 4 -9.52 1.67 31.77
C SER A 4 -9.34 0.83 30.49
N PRO A 5 -9.55 1.39 29.27
CA PRO A 5 -9.43 0.60 28.05
C PRO A 5 -7.99 0.06 27.93
N ASP A 6 -7.86 -1.26 27.88
CA ASP A 6 -6.61 -2.01 27.86
C ASP A 6 -5.73 -1.62 26.66
N ALA A 7 -4.45 -1.34 26.90
CA ALA A 7 -3.42 -1.11 25.87
C ALA A 7 -3.29 -2.29 24.88
N THR A 8 -3.75 -3.47 25.26
CA THR A 8 -3.85 -4.67 24.41
C THR A 8 -4.82 -4.51 23.23
N SER A 9 -5.82 -3.63 23.34
CA SER A 9 -6.75 -3.35 22.23
C SER A 9 -6.13 -2.51 21.12
N ALA A 10 -5.05 -1.78 21.41
CA ALA A 10 -4.36 -0.94 20.43
C ALA A 10 -3.36 -1.74 19.60
N ALA A 11 -2.63 -2.68 20.25
CA ALA A 11 -1.69 -3.58 19.59
C ALA A 11 -2.39 -4.47 18.55
N TYR A 12 -3.59 -4.99 18.85
CA TYR A 12 -4.37 -5.86 17.95
C TYR A 12 -4.88 -5.19 16.65
N ARG A 13 -4.65 -3.87 16.46
CA ARG A 13 -5.26 -3.12 15.34
C ARG A 13 -4.46 -3.19 14.06
N TRP A 14 -3.13 -3.31 14.12
CA TRP A 14 -2.30 -3.30 12.90
C TRP A 14 -2.32 -4.68 12.23
N GLU A 15 -2.37 -5.78 12.98
CA GLU A 15 -2.39 -7.13 12.40
C GLU A 15 -3.63 -7.36 11.54
N VAL A 16 -4.77 -6.79 11.93
CA VAL A 16 -6.02 -6.87 11.15
C VAL A 16 -5.89 -6.09 9.84
N ARG A 17 -5.31 -4.88 9.87
CA ARG A 17 -5.07 -4.06 8.66
C ARG A 17 -4.07 -4.76 7.74
N HIS A 18 -2.94 -5.20 8.31
CA HIS A 18 -1.92 -5.97 7.60
C HIS A 18 -2.52 -7.23 6.96
N ALA A 19 -3.29 -8.04 7.71
CA ALA A 19 -3.91 -9.26 7.17
C ALA A 19 -4.91 -8.97 6.05
N GLY A 20 -5.71 -7.91 6.18
CA GLY A 20 -6.64 -7.45 5.14
C GLY A 20 -5.92 -7.04 3.85
N LEU A 21 -4.86 -6.24 3.98
CA LEU A 21 -4.02 -5.84 2.85
C LEU A 21 -3.24 -7.02 2.27
N LEU A 22 -2.81 -7.99 3.08
CA LEU A 22 -2.15 -9.20 2.60
C LEU A 22 -3.10 -10.05 1.75
N ALA A 23 -4.35 -10.19 2.15
CA ALA A 23 -5.37 -10.85 1.35
C ALA A 23 -5.61 -10.10 0.02
N LEU A 24 -5.67 -8.78 0.07
CA LEU A 24 -5.83 -7.93 -1.10
C LEU A 24 -4.63 -8.04 -2.07
N LYS A 25 -3.40 -8.03 -1.56
CA LYS A 25 -2.17 -8.25 -2.34
C LYS A 25 -2.28 -9.53 -3.15
N TYR A 26 -2.61 -10.64 -2.50
CA TYR A 26 -2.69 -11.92 -3.19
C TYR A 26 -3.87 -11.99 -4.16
N LEU A 27 -5.00 -11.36 -3.84
CA LEU A 27 -6.12 -11.24 -4.77
C LEU A 27 -5.68 -10.51 -6.04
N LEU A 28 -5.04 -9.34 -5.91
CA LEU A 28 -4.58 -8.54 -7.06
C LEU A 28 -3.45 -9.22 -7.84
N ALA A 29 -2.56 -9.95 -7.16
CA ALA A 29 -1.46 -10.68 -7.80
C ALA A 29 -1.94 -11.91 -8.59
N VAL A 30 -2.95 -12.62 -8.08
CA VAL A 30 -3.46 -13.86 -8.71
C VAL A 30 -4.58 -13.56 -9.70
N ARG A 31 -5.41 -12.55 -9.44
CA ARG A 31 -6.57 -12.16 -10.24
C ARG A 31 -6.41 -10.75 -10.79
N VAL A 32 -5.31 -10.54 -11.52
CA VAL A 32 -5.02 -9.27 -12.23
C VAL A 32 -6.18 -8.91 -13.18
N ASP A 33 -6.89 -9.90 -13.71
CA ASP A 33 -8.10 -9.71 -14.52
C ASP A 33 -9.23 -8.95 -13.79
N LEU A 34 -9.27 -9.02 -12.46
CA LEU A 34 -10.23 -8.28 -11.63
C LEU A 34 -9.74 -6.88 -11.22
N ALA A 35 -8.46 -6.55 -11.45
CA ALA A 35 -7.87 -5.31 -10.97
C ALA A 35 -8.67 -4.08 -11.40
N GLU A 36 -9.12 -4.04 -12.66
CA GLU A 36 -9.91 -2.93 -13.20
C GLU A 36 -11.26 -2.76 -12.47
N SER A 37 -11.96 -3.86 -12.20
CA SER A 37 -13.25 -3.82 -11.50
C SER A 37 -13.14 -3.49 -10.01
N LEU A 38 -11.99 -3.77 -9.40
CA LEU A 38 -11.77 -3.59 -7.97
C LEU A 38 -11.10 -2.25 -7.64
N MET A 39 -10.46 -1.61 -8.61
CA MET A 39 -9.56 -0.48 -8.39
C MET A 39 -10.19 0.67 -7.61
N ASP A 40 -11.43 1.04 -7.96
CA ASP A 40 -12.16 2.14 -7.34
C ASP A 40 -12.38 1.91 -5.84
N THR A 41 -12.50 0.65 -5.42
CA THR A 41 -12.69 0.29 -4.00
C THR A 41 -11.36 0.02 -3.31
N THR A 42 -10.41 -0.60 -4.00
CA THR A 42 -9.15 -1.07 -3.38
C THR A 42 -8.09 0.01 -3.31
N LEU A 43 -8.03 0.92 -4.28
CA LEU A 43 -6.98 1.93 -4.33
C LEU A 43 -7.02 2.90 -3.13
N PRO A 44 -8.19 3.41 -2.68
CA PRO A 44 -8.26 4.23 -1.46
C PRO A 44 -7.77 3.46 -0.22
N LEU A 45 -8.17 2.20 -0.07
CA LEU A 45 -7.75 1.36 1.06
C LEU A 45 -6.24 1.12 1.08
N ILE A 46 -5.63 0.95 -0.09
CA ILE A 46 -4.19 0.79 -0.22
C ILE A 46 -3.48 2.12 0.08
N LYS A 47 -4.01 3.26 -0.37
CA LYS A 47 -3.48 4.58 -0.01
C LYS A 47 -3.50 4.82 1.49
N ASP A 48 -4.60 4.47 2.16
CA ASP A 48 -4.68 4.55 3.62
C ASP A 48 -3.61 3.66 4.28
N GLY A 49 -3.38 2.45 3.74
CA GLY A 49 -2.33 1.55 4.20
C GLY A 49 -0.90 2.06 3.97
N LEU A 50 -0.65 2.84 2.90
CA LEU A 50 0.64 3.49 2.65
C LEU A 50 0.94 4.55 3.72
N LEU A 51 -0.10 5.25 4.20
CA LEU A 51 -0.01 6.29 5.23
C LEU A 51 -0.15 5.74 6.66
N ASP A 52 -0.09 4.42 6.84
CA ASP A 52 -0.25 3.77 8.14
C ASP A 52 0.94 4.05 9.06
N ASP A 53 0.71 4.03 10.37
CA ASP A 53 1.76 4.23 11.37
C ASP A 53 2.68 3.02 11.51
N ASP A 54 2.15 1.83 11.23
CA ASP A 54 2.87 0.56 11.32
C ASP A 54 3.61 0.20 10.02
N ASP A 55 4.89 -0.15 10.15
CA ASP A 55 5.76 -0.38 8.99
C ASP A 55 5.39 -1.63 8.19
N ASP A 56 4.91 -2.69 8.86
CA ASP A 56 4.47 -3.91 8.18
C ASP A 56 3.22 -3.64 7.35
N VAL A 57 2.32 -2.77 7.85
CA VAL A 57 1.13 -2.32 7.12
C VAL A 57 1.53 -1.51 5.87
N ARG A 58 2.46 -0.55 6.00
CA ARG A 58 2.99 0.21 4.85
C ARG A 58 3.65 -0.69 3.82
N ALA A 59 4.45 -1.65 4.29
CA ALA A 59 5.15 -2.61 3.43
C ALA A 59 4.16 -3.45 2.60
N VAL A 60 3.12 -4.00 3.21
CA VAL A 60 2.13 -4.80 2.47
C VAL A 60 1.26 -3.93 1.54
N ALA A 61 0.95 -2.69 1.93
CA ALA A 61 0.22 -1.75 1.09
C ALA A 61 0.98 -1.43 -0.21
N ALA A 62 2.26 -1.06 -0.12
CA ALA A 62 3.10 -0.84 -1.30
C ALA A 62 3.18 -2.09 -2.18
N ASN A 63 3.29 -3.27 -1.54
CA ASN A 63 3.37 -4.55 -2.23
C ASN A 63 2.06 -4.95 -2.93
N CYS A 64 0.90 -4.43 -2.50
CA CYS A 64 -0.37 -4.65 -3.22
C CYS A 64 -0.35 -4.07 -4.64
N LEU A 65 0.34 -2.93 -4.84
CA LEU A 65 0.34 -2.22 -6.12
C LEU A 65 1.39 -2.74 -7.10
N LEU A 66 2.50 -3.30 -6.62
CA LEU A 66 3.58 -3.82 -7.47
C LEU A 66 3.11 -4.76 -8.62
N PRO A 67 2.32 -5.83 -8.37
CA PRO A 67 1.90 -6.74 -9.44
C PRO A 67 0.95 -6.08 -10.46
N ILE A 68 0.31 -4.97 -10.09
CA ILE A 68 -0.69 -4.28 -10.90
C ILE A 68 -0.26 -2.85 -11.30
N ALA A 69 1.01 -2.49 -11.13
CA ALA A 69 1.47 -1.11 -11.33
C ALA A 69 1.16 -0.57 -12.74
N SER A 70 1.33 -1.40 -13.77
CA SER A 70 0.95 -1.05 -15.15
C SER A 70 -0.55 -0.81 -15.32
N HIS A 71 -1.38 -1.55 -14.59
CA HIS A 71 -2.83 -1.40 -14.60
C HIS A 71 -3.25 -0.11 -13.90
N VAL A 72 -2.61 0.23 -12.78
CA VAL A 72 -2.84 1.50 -12.07
C VAL A 72 -2.56 2.68 -12.99
N VAL A 73 -1.43 2.67 -13.71
CA VAL A 73 -1.10 3.76 -14.66
C VAL A 73 -2.12 3.84 -15.80
N ARG A 74 -2.59 2.69 -16.31
CA ARG A 74 -3.56 2.65 -17.41
C ARG A 74 -4.97 3.08 -16.99
N ILE A 75 -5.45 2.61 -15.83
CA ILE A 75 -6.84 2.70 -15.40
C ILE A 75 -7.08 3.94 -14.54
N ALA A 76 -6.10 4.32 -13.73
CA ALA A 76 -6.17 5.46 -12.82
C ALA A 76 -4.99 6.44 -13.03
N PRO A 77 -4.70 6.90 -14.27
CA PRO A 77 -3.55 7.77 -14.55
C PRO A 77 -3.56 9.06 -13.72
N ILE A 78 -4.75 9.60 -13.43
CA ILE A 78 -4.93 10.82 -12.63
C ILE A 78 -4.50 10.63 -11.18
N GLN A 79 -4.53 9.39 -10.66
CA GLN A 79 -4.15 9.07 -9.28
C GLN A 79 -2.65 8.84 -9.11
N VAL A 80 -1.91 8.62 -10.20
CA VAL A 80 -0.48 8.28 -10.17
C VAL A 80 0.39 9.41 -9.59
N PRO A 81 0.20 10.70 -9.94
CA PRO A 81 1.00 11.78 -9.33
C PRO A 81 0.83 11.86 -7.82
N ASP A 82 -0.40 11.74 -7.32
CA ASP A 82 -0.71 11.77 -5.89
C ASP A 82 -0.13 10.55 -5.14
N LEU A 83 -0.19 9.36 -5.75
CA LEU A 83 0.52 8.18 -5.24
C LEU A 83 2.02 8.39 -5.20
N MET A 84 2.60 8.99 -6.23
CA MET A 84 4.03 9.24 -6.31
C MET A 84 4.48 10.19 -5.21
N GLU A 85 3.75 11.28 -4.99
CA GLU A 85 4.00 12.22 -3.88
C GLU A 85 3.94 11.51 -2.53
N THR A 86 2.89 10.73 -2.30
CA THR A 86 2.73 9.92 -1.08
C THR A 86 3.93 8.99 -0.85
N LEU A 87 4.38 8.27 -1.89
CA LEU A 87 5.51 7.35 -1.76
C LEU A 87 6.84 8.07 -1.47
N TRP A 88 7.04 9.26 -2.03
CA TRP A 88 8.22 10.08 -1.72
C TRP A 88 8.19 10.61 -0.30
N ASP A 89 7.03 11.06 0.18
CA ASP A 89 6.89 11.55 1.54
C ASP A 89 7.15 10.45 2.56
N ILE A 90 6.61 9.25 2.32
CA ILE A 90 6.83 8.10 3.21
C ILE A 90 8.31 7.76 3.31
N LEU A 91 9.09 7.80 2.22
CA LEU A 91 10.52 7.50 2.25
C LEU A 91 11.34 8.40 3.18
N LEU A 92 10.85 9.61 3.48
CA LEU A 92 11.52 10.51 4.44
C LEU A 92 11.41 10.01 5.88
N GLU A 93 10.44 9.14 6.16
CA GLU A 93 10.12 8.63 7.50
C GLU A 93 10.55 7.18 7.72
N LEU A 94 10.90 6.45 6.66
CA LEU A 94 11.26 5.03 6.74
C LEU A 94 12.69 4.80 7.22
N ASP A 95 12.88 3.67 7.89
CA ASP A 95 14.22 3.13 8.18
C ASP A 95 14.82 2.53 6.89
N ASP A 96 16.08 2.84 6.61
CA ASP A 96 16.80 2.51 5.36
C ASP A 96 16.82 0.99 5.06
N LEU A 97 16.66 0.15 6.09
CA LEU A 97 16.75 -1.31 6.00
C LEU A 97 15.41 -2.03 6.20
N SER A 98 14.29 -1.29 6.27
CA SER A 98 12.97 -1.87 6.45
C SER A 98 12.41 -2.52 5.18
N ALA A 99 11.44 -3.43 5.34
CA ALA A 99 10.76 -4.06 4.21
C ALA A 99 9.92 -3.05 3.42
N SER A 100 9.34 -2.06 4.09
CA SER A 100 8.59 -0.97 3.46
C SER A 100 9.48 -0.16 2.52
N THR A 101 10.72 0.17 2.91
CA THR A 101 11.68 0.90 2.07
C THR A 101 11.91 0.18 0.74
N ALA A 102 12.14 -1.14 0.79
CA ALA A 102 12.35 -1.94 -0.42
C ALA A 102 11.12 -1.93 -1.35
N PHE A 103 9.91 -2.09 -0.82
CA PHE A 103 8.70 -2.12 -1.63
C PHE A 103 8.29 -0.75 -2.15
N VAL A 104 8.44 0.31 -1.36
CA VAL A 104 8.16 1.70 -1.76
C VAL A 104 9.10 2.13 -2.89
N LEU A 105 10.41 1.92 -2.75
CA LEU A 105 11.37 2.20 -3.83
C LEU A 105 11.08 1.39 -5.08
N GLY A 106 10.71 0.11 -4.93
CA GLY A 106 10.30 -0.74 -6.05
C GLY A 106 9.09 -0.20 -6.78
N LEU A 107 8.10 0.33 -6.06
CA LEU A 107 6.88 0.89 -6.64
C LEU A 107 7.14 2.23 -7.35
N ILE A 108 7.93 3.12 -6.75
CA ILE A 108 8.40 4.36 -7.40
C ILE A 108 9.11 4.02 -8.71
N SER A 109 10.05 3.08 -8.68
CA SER A 109 10.77 2.65 -9.88
C SER A 109 9.82 2.17 -10.97
N LYS A 110 8.79 1.38 -10.61
CA LYS A 110 7.79 0.90 -11.58
C LYS A 110 6.98 2.03 -12.19
N PHE A 111 6.53 3.00 -11.41
CA PHE A 111 5.80 4.15 -11.94
C PHE A 111 6.68 5.04 -12.84
N LEU A 112 7.97 5.19 -12.52
CA LEU A 112 8.92 5.91 -13.38
C LEU A 112 9.19 5.18 -14.71
N GLU A 113 9.25 3.85 -14.72
CA GLU A 113 9.35 3.08 -15.98
C GLU A 113 8.19 3.40 -16.95
N TYR A 114 6.99 3.62 -16.40
CA TYR A 114 5.79 3.91 -17.20
C TYR A 114 5.59 5.39 -17.52
N SER A 115 6.24 6.33 -16.82
CA SER A 115 6.16 7.75 -17.17
C SER A 115 7.08 8.14 -18.32
N VAL A 116 8.09 7.33 -18.60
CA VAL A 116 9.10 7.54 -19.66
C VAL A 116 8.76 6.75 -20.95
N SER A 117 7.78 5.83 -20.88
CA SER A 117 7.34 4.99 -22.01
C SER A 117 6.06 5.52 -22.66
#